data_AF-K0UBZ6-F1
#
_entry.id   AF-K0UBZ6-F1
#
_cell.length_a   1.000
_cell.length_b   1.000
_cell.length_c   1.000
_cell.angle_alpha   90.00
_cell.angle_beta   90.00
_cell.angle_gamma   90.00
#
_symmetry.space_group_name_H-M   'P 1'
#
loop_
_entity.id
_entity.type
_entity.pdbx_description
1 polymer ?
#
loop_
_entity_poly.entity_id
_entity_poly.type
_entity_poly.pdbx_seq_one_letter_code
_entity_poly.pdbx_strand_id
1 'polypeptide(L)'
;RGPPFGGPVFTDDLSGMQAITDRLGVADAVLRSLQAGADVALWLSTAEVPAVLDRLEQAVAAGELTMPRIDESVMRIIGMKGLSPRCGG
;
A
#
# COMPACT_ATOMS: atom_id res chain seq x y z
N ARG A 1 13.76 -22.45 -9.77
CA ARG A 1 12.86 -21.34 -9.36
C ARG A 1 12.46 -21.58 -7.92
N GLY A 2 12.52 -20.57 -7.06
CA GLY A 2 12.01 -20.69 -5.69
C GLY A 2 10.48 -20.83 -5.67
N PRO A 3 9.91 -21.30 -4.56
CA PRO A 3 8.46 -21.28 -4.37
C PRO A 3 7.94 -19.83 -4.42
N PRO A 4 6.71 -19.59 -4.92
CA PRO A 4 6.09 -18.27 -4.86
C PRO A 4 5.98 -17.77 -3.42
N PHE A 5 6.24 -16.48 -3.21
CA PHE A 5 5.98 -15.83 -1.92
C PHE A 5 4.55 -15.27 -1.90
N GLY A 6 3.78 -15.60 -0.87
CA GLY A 6 2.39 -15.17 -0.71
C GLY A 6 2.12 -14.31 0.52
N GLY A 7 3.17 -13.89 1.25
CA GLY A 7 3.07 -13.04 2.43
C GLY A 7 2.99 -11.54 2.09
N PRO A 8 2.83 -10.68 3.12
CA PRO A 8 2.76 -9.23 2.92
C PRO A 8 4.10 -8.66 2.44
N VAL A 9 4.03 -7.71 1.50
CA VAL A 9 5.18 -6.97 0.96
C VAL A 9 5.09 -5.50 1.36
N PHE A 10 6.19 -4.98 1.93
CA PHE A 10 6.31 -3.60 2.37
C PHE A 10 7.29 -2.86 1.46
N THR A 11 7.01 -1.59 1.17
CA THR A 11 8.03 -0.69 0.62
C THR A 11 8.97 -0.22 1.72
N ASP A 12 10.13 0.27 1.31
CA ASP A 12 10.92 1.19 2.14
C ASP A 12 10.29 2.60 2.13
N ASP A 13 10.86 3.55 2.88
CA ASP A 13 10.35 4.92 3.03
C ASP A 13 10.19 5.66 1.69
N LEU A 14 8.95 6.01 1.35
CA LEU A 14 8.60 6.74 0.12
C LEU A 14 8.68 8.27 0.28
N SER A 15 8.91 8.80 1.48
CA SER A 15 8.94 10.25 1.76
C SER A 15 10.34 10.85 1.90
N GLY A 16 11.34 10.07 2.32
CA GLY A 16 12.71 10.54 2.58
C GLY A 16 13.77 9.96 1.64
N MET A 17 13.44 8.95 0.83
CA MET A 17 14.38 8.41 -0.16
C MET A 17 14.45 9.31 -1.39
N GLN A 18 15.59 10.00 -1.58
CA GLN A 18 15.85 10.88 -2.73
C GLN A 18 15.57 10.20 -4.08
N ALA A 19 15.76 8.89 -4.17
CA ALA A 19 15.47 8.11 -5.38
C ALA A 19 14.00 8.16 -5.85
N ILE A 20 13.07 8.47 -4.94
CA ILE A 20 11.62 8.56 -5.19
C ILE A 20 11.16 10.02 -5.18
N THR A 21 11.58 10.82 -4.19
CA THR A 21 11.11 12.20 -3.99
C THR A 21 11.54 13.17 -5.09
N ASP A 22 12.63 12.88 -5.81
CA ASP A 22 13.09 13.71 -6.94
C ASP A 22 12.18 13.56 -8.18
N ARG A 23 11.28 12.58 -8.21
CA ARG A 23 10.47 12.22 -9.39
C ARG A 23 8.98 12.17 -9.12
N LEU A 24 8.55 11.93 -7.89
CA LEU A 24 7.15 11.71 -7.53
C LEU A 24 6.86 12.32 -6.16
N GLY A 25 5.70 12.96 -6.03
CA GLY A 25 5.13 13.27 -4.72
C GLY A 25 4.72 11.99 -3.98
N VAL A 26 4.61 12.06 -2.64
CA VAL A 26 4.27 10.90 -1.79
C VAL A 26 3.03 10.15 -2.27
N ALA A 27 1.97 10.88 -2.67
CA ALA A 27 0.73 10.28 -3.16
C ALA A 27 0.92 9.41 -4.43
N ASP A 28 1.70 9.89 -5.40
CA ASP A 28 1.97 9.13 -6.63
C ASP A 28 2.96 7.98 -6.38
N ALA A 29 3.92 8.17 -5.47
CA ALA A 29 4.83 7.10 -5.05
C ALA A 29 4.08 5.95 -4.35
N VAL A 30 3.10 6.26 -3.50
CA VAL A 30 2.22 5.28 -2.85
C VAL A 30 1.41 4.53 -3.92
N LEU A 31 0.75 5.24 -4.84
CA LEU A 31 -0.03 4.59 -5.88
C LEU A 31 0.81 3.63 -6.73
N ARG A 32 1.97 4.08 -7.20
CA ARG A 32 2.87 3.25 -8.03
C ARG A 32 3.35 2.01 -7.28
N SER A 33 3.64 2.15 -5.99
CA SER A 33 4.04 1.01 -5.15
C SER A 33 2.94 -0.04 -5.05
N LEU A 34 1.68 0.38 -4.86
CA LEU A 34 0.54 -0.53 -4.78
C LEU A 34 0.26 -1.21 -6.13
N GLN A 35 0.35 -0.46 -7.22
CA GLN A 35 0.27 -0.98 -8.60
C GLN A 35 1.37 -2.02 -8.89
N ALA A 36 2.57 -1.81 -8.35
CA ALA A 36 3.70 -2.71 -8.53
C ALA A 36 3.61 -4.02 -7.73
N GLY A 37 2.64 -4.14 -6.81
CA GLY A 37 2.43 -5.35 -6.02
C GLY A 37 2.80 -5.24 -4.55
N ALA A 38 3.22 -4.06 -4.05
CA ALA A 38 3.37 -3.87 -2.61
C ALA A 38 2.01 -3.89 -1.92
N ASP A 39 1.94 -4.44 -0.71
CA ASP A 39 0.73 -4.46 0.11
C ASP A 39 0.68 -3.28 1.09
N VAL A 40 1.85 -2.80 1.53
CA VAL A 40 1.96 -1.67 2.45
C VAL A 40 2.99 -0.67 1.91
N ALA A 41 2.52 0.54 1.65
CA ALA A 41 3.37 1.68 1.33
C ALA A 41 3.77 2.39 2.63
N LEU A 42 5.08 2.48 2.90
CA LEU A 42 5.64 3.05 4.11
C LEU A 42 6.18 4.46 3.84
N TRP A 43 5.89 5.41 4.73
CA TRP A 43 6.53 6.73 4.76
C TRP A 43 6.51 7.31 6.19
N LEU A 44 7.21 8.43 6.42
CA LEU A 44 7.60 8.87 7.77
C LEU A 44 6.79 10.03 8.37
N SER A 45 5.76 10.51 7.68
CA SER A 45 4.93 11.65 8.12
C SER A 45 3.46 11.30 8.05
N THR A 46 2.61 11.93 8.88
CA THR A 46 1.16 11.75 8.82
C THR A 46 0.46 12.86 8.05
N ALA A 47 1.17 13.93 7.68
CA ALA A 47 0.58 15.11 7.02
C ALA A 47 0.00 14.78 5.64
N GLU A 48 0.59 13.82 4.94
CA GLU A 48 0.23 13.45 3.57
C GLU A 48 -0.92 12.45 3.51
N VAL A 49 -1.37 11.88 4.64
CA VAL A 49 -2.42 10.86 4.68
C VAL A 49 -3.68 11.28 3.91
N PRO A 50 -4.25 12.49 4.10
CA PRO A 50 -5.46 12.89 3.37
C PRO A 50 -5.24 12.93 1.86
N ALA A 51 -4.14 13.55 1.40
CA ALA A 51 -3.85 13.66 -0.03
C ALA A 51 -3.55 12.30 -0.68
N VAL A 52 -2.92 11.38 0.06
CA VAL A 52 -2.70 10.00 -0.38
C VAL A 52 -4.03 9.27 -0.55
N LEU A 53 -4.95 9.37 0.42
CA LEU A 53 -6.26 8.75 0.32
C LEU A 53 -7.07 9.31 -0.87
N ASP A 54 -7.14 10.62 -1.01
CA ASP A 54 -7.83 11.28 -2.14
C ASP A 54 -7.28 10.79 -3.49
N ARG A 55 -5.95 10.67 -3.61
CA ARG A 55 -5.30 10.18 -4.84
C ARG A 55 -5.61 8.71 -5.12
N LEU A 56 -5.67 7.86 -4.10
CA LEU A 56 -5.99 6.44 -4.25
C LEU A 56 -7.47 6.23 -4.62
N GLU A 57 -8.38 6.99 -4.02
CA GLU A 57 -9.80 6.97 -4.39
C GLU A 57 -10.00 7.40 -5.85
N GLN A 58 -9.30 8.46 -6.29
CA GLN A 58 -9.29 8.87 -7.69
C GLN A 58 -8.70 7.78 -8.60
N ALA A 59 -7.62 7.11 -8.19
CA ALA A 59 -7.02 6.02 -8.95
C ALA A 59 -7.99 4.85 -9.13
N VAL A 60 -8.77 4.53 -8.10
CA VAL A 60 -9.82 3.49 -8.18
C VAL A 60 -10.92 3.92 -9.13
N ALA A 61 -11.41 5.15 -9.01
CA ALA A 61 -12.44 5.70 -9.89
C ALA A 61 -11.99 5.75 -11.36
N ALA A 62 -10.71 6.03 -11.61
CA ALA A 62 -10.10 6.07 -12.94
C ALA A 62 -9.70 4.69 -13.48
N GLY A 63 -9.77 3.62 -12.67
CA GLY A 63 -9.32 2.27 -13.04
C GLY A 63 -7.80 2.08 -13.06
N GLU A 64 -7.03 3.04 -12.56
CA GLU A 64 -5.58 2.94 -12.37
C GLU A 64 -5.20 1.96 -11.26
N LEU A 65 -6.09 1.77 -10.28
CA LEU A 65 -5.97 0.80 -9.20
C LEU A 65 -7.27 0.00 -9.11
N THR A 66 -7.19 -1.32 -9.08
CA THR A 66 -8.39 -2.17 -9.13
C THR A 66 -8.79 -2.64 -7.74
N MET A 67 -10.11 -2.74 -7.48
CA MET A 67 -10.62 -3.30 -6.22
C MET A 67 -10.09 -4.71 -5.94
N PRO A 68 -10.04 -5.66 -6.91
CA PRO A 68 -9.44 -6.98 -6.66
C PRO A 68 -7.99 -6.91 -6.18
N ARG A 69 -7.18 -5.98 -6.71
CA ARG A 69 -5.78 -5.81 -6.28
C ARG A 69 -5.71 -5.33 -4.83
N ILE A 70 -6.60 -4.41 -4.44
CA ILE A 70 -6.71 -3.90 -3.07
C ILE A 70 -7.15 -5.03 -2.13
N ASP A 71 -8.20 -5.76 -2.49
CA ASP A 71 -8.77 -6.85 -1.68
C ASP A 71 -7.72 -7.93 -1.38
N GLU A 72 -6.89 -8.31 -2.36
CA GLU A 72 -5.78 -9.24 -2.14
C GLU A 72 -4.79 -8.74 -1.08
N SER A 73 -4.37 -7.47 -1.16
CA SER A 73 -3.46 -6.87 -0.17
C SER A 73 -4.09 -6.80 1.21
N VAL A 74 -5.37 -6.42 1.29
CA VAL A 74 -6.13 -6.39 2.55
C VAL A 74 -6.17 -7.77 3.18
N MET A 75 -6.42 -8.83 2.40
CA MET A 75 -6.43 -10.21 2.93
C MET A 75 -5.07 -10.65 3.47
N ARG A 76 -3.96 -10.30 2.81
CA ARG A 76 -2.60 -10.56 3.33
C ARG A 76 -2.35 -9.82 4.64
N ILE A 77 -2.78 -8.57 4.74
CA ILE A 77 -2.64 -7.75 5.95
C ILE A 77 -3.51 -8.27 7.09
N ILE A 78 -4.74 -8.71 6.82
CA ILE A 78 -5.62 -9.33 7.82
C ILE A 78 -4.97 -10.61 8.37
N GLY A 79 -4.43 -11.46 7.49
CA GLY A 79 -3.69 -12.65 7.89
C GLY A 79 -2.49 -12.35 8.80
N MET A 80 -1.80 -11.24 8.54
CA MET A 80 -0.69 -10.76 9.38
C MET A 80 -1.15 -10.20 10.74
N LYS A 81 -2.25 -9.42 10.78
CA LYS A 81 -2.77 -8.80 12.01
C LYS A 81 -3.41 -9.80 12.96
N GLY A 82 -3.92 -10.93 12.43
CA GLY A 82 -4.65 -11.92 13.20
C GLY A 82 -6.07 -11.48 13.56
N LEU A 83 -6.81 -12.37 14.22
CA LEU A 83 -8.19 -12.11 14.64
C LEU A 83 -8.24 -11.11 15.79
N SER A 84 -9.28 -10.27 15.80
CA SER A 84 -9.52 -9.37 16.92
C SER A 84 -9.74 -10.16 18.21
N PRO A 85 -9.19 -9.72 19.36
CA PRO A 85 -9.48 -10.32 20.68
C PRO A 85 -10.98 -10.29 21.03
N ARG A 86 -11.77 -9.44 20.37
CA ARG A 86 -13.22 -9.36 20.55
C ARG A 86 -13.98 -10.52 19.91
N CYS A 87 -13.32 -11.32 19.08
CA CYS A 87 -13.91 -12.43 18.33
C CYS A 87 -13.39 -13.80 18.78
N GLY A 88 -12.44 -13.86 19.73
CA GLY A 88 -11.94 -15.08 20.35
C GLY A 88 -12.12 -15.00 21.85
N GLY A 89 -13.18 -15.63 22.36
CA GLY A 89 -13.33 -15.92 23.78
C GLY A 89 -12.35 -16.97 24.25
#